data_AF-A0A645C4C8-F1
#
_entry.id   AF-A0A645C4C8-F1
#
_cell.length_a   1.000
_cell.length_b   1.000
_cell.length_c   1.000
_cell.angle_alpha   90.00
_cell.angle_beta   90.00
_cell.angle_gamma   90.00
#
_symmetry.space_group_name_H-M   'P 1'
#
loop_
_entity.id
_entity.type
_entity.pdbx_description
1 polymer ?
#
loop_
_entity_poly.entity_id
_entity_poly.type
_entity_poly.pdbx_seq_one_letter_code
_entity_poly.pdbx_strand_id
1 'polypeptide(L)'
;MLFIDPMIASYGPSPAAAQAAKLILTISVIMHPLLYPTAFVLPGSLRATGDAKNTMIISIISLFSLRLLGSYVLGVRMGLGVVGIWLSMFSDWGGRTLGFVWRLEKNLWHGGKEPADEGDVNPLACNN
;
A
#
# COMPACT_ATOMS: atom_id res chain seq x y z
N MET A 1 14.82 -17.42 -9.15
CA MET A 1 14.99 -16.66 -10.41
C MET A 1 14.64 -17.46 -11.68
N LEU A 2 14.27 -18.74 -11.58
CA LEU A 2 14.09 -19.68 -12.70
C LEU A 2 13.18 -19.19 -13.85
N PHE A 3 12.21 -18.31 -13.58
CA PHE A 3 11.28 -17.77 -14.59
C PHE A 3 11.45 -16.27 -14.90
N ILE A 4 12.36 -15.56 -14.22
CA ILE A 4 12.52 -14.10 -14.42
C ILE A 4 13.13 -13.81 -15.79
N ASP A 5 14.18 -14.53 -16.16
CA ASP A 5 14.89 -14.32 -17.42
C ASP A 5 14.04 -14.60 -18.68
N PRO A 6 13.31 -15.74 -18.80
CA PRO A 6 12.43 -15.95 -19.96
C PRO A 6 11.26 -14.96 -20.00
N MET A 7 10.76 -14.52 -18.84
CA MET A 7 9.70 -13.52 -18.77
C MET A 7 10.20 -12.14 -19.23
N ILE A 8 11.40 -11.72 -18.85
CA ILE A 8 11.96 -10.45 -19.32
C ILE A 8 12.23 -10.51 -20.82
N ALA A 9 12.75 -11.65 -21.31
CA ALA A 9 13.08 -11.82 -22.72
C ALA A 9 11.86 -11.72 -23.65
N SER A 10 10.66 -12.11 -23.19
CA SER A 10 9.44 -12.03 -24.02
C SER A 10 9.02 -10.61 -24.38
N TYR A 11 9.45 -9.60 -23.62
CA TYR A 11 9.16 -8.19 -23.90
C TYR A 11 10.17 -7.53 -24.87
N GLY A 12 11.21 -8.25 -25.32
CA GLY A 12 12.26 -7.70 -26.18
C GLY A 12 12.93 -6.40 -25.68
N PRO A 13 13.28 -6.26 -24.39
CA PRO A 13 13.82 -5.02 -23.84
C PRO A 13 15.26 -4.75 -24.32
N SER A 14 15.68 -3.50 -24.25
CA SER A 14 17.10 -3.16 -24.37
C SER A 14 17.92 -3.80 -23.23
N PRO A 15 19.24 -4.03 -23.41
CA PRO A 15 20.06 -4.65 -22.37
C PRO A 15 20.01 -3.92 -21.02
N ALA A 16 19.99 -2.58 -21.04
CA ALA A 16 19.90 -1.77 -19.83
C ALA A 16 18.53 -1.93 -19.13
N ALA A 17 17.43 -1.98 -19.90
CA ALA A 17 16.10 -2.19 -19.35
C ALA A 17 15.93 -3.60 -18.77
N ALA A 18 16.50 -4.62 -19.43
CA ALA A 18 16.50 -5.99 -18.94
C ALA A 18 17.20 -6.12 -17.58
N GLN A 19 18.35 -5.48 -17.43
CA GLN A 19 19.11 -5.47 -16.17
C GLN A 19 18.33 -4.80 -15.03
N ALA A 20 17.74 -3.64 -15.29
CA ALA A 20 16.91 -2.94 -14.31
C ALA A 20 15.68 -3.77 -13.93
N ALA A 21 14.99 -4.36 -14.90
CA ALA A 21 13.83 -5.23 -14.67
C ALA A 21 14.20 -6.45 -13.81
N LYS A 22 15.32 -7.11 -14.11
CA LYS A 22 15.79 -8.27 -13.32
C LYS A 22 16.07 -7.90 -11.87
N LEU A 23 16.73 -6.77 -11.63
CA LEU A 23 17.00 -6.27 -10.27
C LEU A 23 15.70 -5.97 -9.53
N ILE A 24 14.81 -5.20 -10.16
CA ILE A 24 13.52 -4.81 -9.58
C ILE A 24 12.66 -6.02 -9.26
N LEU A 25 12.54 -6.97 -10.18
CA LEU A 25 11.75 -8.19 -10.00
C LEU A 25 12.32 -9.06 -8.88
N THR A 26 13.64 -9.16 -8.79
CA THR A 26 14.32 -9.90 -7.71
C THR A 26 13.96 -9.33 -6.34
N ILE A 27 14.07 -8.01 -6.17
CA ILE A 27 13.73 -7.34 -4.91
C ILE A 27 12.21 -7.45 -4.64
N SER A 28 11.41 -7.34 -5.69
CA SER A 28 9.95 -7.42 -5.61
C SER A 28 9.46 -8.75 -5.06
N VAL A 29 10.08 -9.87 -5.45
CA VAL A 29 9.70 -11.21 -4.97
C VAL A 29 9.82 -11.33 -3.45
N ILE A 30 10.74 -10.60 -2.83
CA ILE A 30 10.94 -10.60 -1.37
C ILE A 30 10.00 -9.58 -0.71
N MET A 31 9.94 -8.35 -1.25
CA MET A 31 9.22 -7.25 -0.60
C MET A 31 7.70 -7.34 -0.73
N HIS A 32 7.17 -7.87 -1.84
CA HIS A 32 5.73 -7.98 -2.05
C HIS A 32 5.01 -8.82 -0.98
N PRO A 33 5.41 -10.09 -0.72
CA PRO A 33 4.70 -10.89 0.28
C PRO A 33 4.74 -10.29 1.69
N LEU A 34 5.77 -9.51 2.01
CA LEU A 34 5.93 -8.87 3.33
C LEU A 34 5.06 -7.62 3.47
N LEU A 35 5.08 -6.74 2.47
CA LEU A 35 4.50 -5.39 2.59
C LEU A 35 3.14 -5.26 1.91
N TYR A 36 2.90 -5.98 0.82
CA TYR A 36 1.69 -5.81 0.03
C TYR A 36 0.41 -6.20 0.79
N PRO A 37 0.31 -7.35 1.49
CA PRO A 37 -0.91 -7.72 2.18
C PRO A 37 -1.32 -6.69 3.23
N THR A 38 -0.37 -6.22 4.04
CA THR A 38 -0.66 -5.26 5.10
C THR A 38 -0.93 -3.86 4.55
N ALA A 39 -0.26 -3.45 3.47
CA ALA A 39 -0.50 -2.14 2.85
C ALA A 39 -1.84 -2.04 2.10
N PHE A 40 -2.40 -3.15 1.62
CA PHE A 40 -3.61 -3.13 0.76
C PHE A 40 -4.82 -3.89 1.30
N VAL A 41 -4.63 -4.99 2.04
CA VAL A 41 -5.74 -5.79 2.59
C VAL A 41 -6.26 -5.16 3.90
N LEU A 42 -5.37 -4.82 4.82
CA LEU A 42 -5.72 -4.21 6.11
C LEU A 42 -6.59 -2.93 5.99
N PRO A 43 -6.30 -1.95 5.11
CA PRO A 43 -7.17 -0.80 4.95
C PRO A 43 -8.54 -1.17 4.37
N GLY A 44 -8.65 -2.30 3.65
CA GLY A 44 -9.94 -2.86 3.23
C GLY A 44 -10.80 -3.27 4.43
N SER A 45 -10.19 -3.98 5.38
CA SER A 45 -10.87 -4.35 6.65
C SER A 45 -11.25 -3.13 7.47
N LEU A 46 -10.36 -2.14 7.61
CA LEU A 46 -10.66 -0.89 8.34
C LEU A 46 -11.80 -0.09 7.68
N ARG A 47 -11.88 -0.08 6.35
CA ARG A 47 -13.02 0.54 5.65
C ARG A 47 -14.34 -0.19 5.93
N ALA A 48 -14.31 -1.52 6.00
CA ALA A 48 -15.51 -2.32 6.29
C ALA A 48 -16.07 -2.06 7.69
N THR A 49 -15.23 -1.68 8.65
CA THR A 49 -15.65 -1.31 10.02
C THR A 49 -15.96 0.20 10.17
N GLY A 50 -16.18 0.92 9.07
CA GLY A 50 -16.52 2.35 9.09
C GLY A 50 -15.34 3.31 9.26
N ASP A 51 -14.09 2.82 9.32
CA ASP A 51 -12.89 3.65 9.54
C ASP A 51 -12.27 4.17 8.22
N ALA A 52 -13.12 4.52 7.24
CA ALA A 52 -12.66 4.86 5.91
C ALA A 52 -11.87 6.16 5.83
N LYS A 53 -12.24 7.17 6.64
CA LYS A 53 -11.57 8.48 6.65
C LYS A 53 -10.10 8.35 7.04
N ASN A 54 -9.78 7.60 8.09
CA ASN A 54 -8.39 7.45 8.53
C ASN A 54 -7.57 6.65 7.52
N THR A 55 -8.15 5.62 6.89
CA THR A 55 -7.43 4.86 5.85
C THR A 55 -7.08 5.72 4.64
N MET A 56 -7.96 6.65 4.25
CA MET A 56 -7.69 7.62 3.18
C MET A 56 -6.59 8.61 3.57
N ILE A 57 -6.65 9.20 4.77
CA ILE A 57 -5.66 10.18 5.22
C ILE A 57 -4.25 9.57 5.24
N ILE A 58 -4.10 8.40 5.86
CA ILE A 58 -2.81 7.69 5.90
C ILE A 58 -2.30 7.40 4.47
N SER A 59 -3.19 6.95 3.59
CA SER A 59 -2.83 6.64 2.19
C SER A 59 -2.34 7.87 1.43
N ILE A 60 -3.04 9.00 1.56
CA ILE A 60 -2.69 10.25 0.88
C ILE A 60 -1.35 10.78 1.41
N ILE A 61 -1.18 10.85 2.73
CA ILE A 61 0.07 11.34 3.34
C ILE A 61 1.26 10.48 2.88
N SER A 62 1.13 9.15 2.91
CA SER A 62 2.19 8.24 2.48
C SER A 62 2.48 8.36 0.98
N LEU A 63 1.44 8.53 0.16
CA LEU A 63 1.60 8.69 -1.28
C LEU A 63 2.36 9.97 -1.64
N PHE A 64 2.06 11.10 -1.01
CA PHE A 64 2.81 12.33 -1.30
C PHE A 64 4.22 12.30 -0.70
N SER A 65 4.35 11.92 0.57
CA SER A 65 5.64 12.00 1.27
C SER A 65 6.62 10.91 0.87
N LEU A 66 6.21 9.64 0.90
CA LEU A 66 7.10 8.52 0.64
C LEU A 66 7.14 8.17 -0.85
N ARG A 67 5.98 8.16 -1.53
CA ARG A 67 5.97 7.82 -2.95
C ARG A 67 6.46 8.96 -3.82
N LEU A 68 5.83 10.13 -3.79
CA LEU A 68 6.12 11.20 -4.74
C LEU A 68 7.47 11.87 -4.44
N LEU A 69 7.64 12.40 -3.22
CA LEU A 69 8.90 13.03 -2.84
C LEU A 69 10.05 12.02 -2.82
N GLY A 70 9.82 10.81 -2.29
CA GLY A 70 10.83 9.75 -2.31
C GLY A 70 11.27 9.40 -3.73
N SER A 71 10.34 9.24 -4.68
CA SER A 71 10.69 8.93 -6.08
C SER A 71 11.50 10.04 -6.72
N TYR A 72 11.20 11.30 -6.41
CA TYR A 72 11.99 12.43 -6.90
C TYR A 72 13.40 12.42 -6.30
N VAL A 73 13.52 12.23 -4.99
CA VAL A 73 14.83 12.23 -4.31
C VAL A 73 15.69 11.04 -4.74
N LEU A 74 15.16 9.81 -4.66
CA LEU A 74 15.90 8.60 -4.98
C LEU A 74 16.09 8.44 -6.51
N GLY A 75 15.04 8.66 -7.28
CA GLY A 75 15.06 8.46 -8.73
C GLY A 75 15.80 9.55 -9.49
N VAL A 76 15.52 10.83 -9.18
CA VAL A 76 16.08 11.97 -9.92
C VAL A 76 17.32 12.51 -9.23
N ARG A 77 17.23 12.91 -7.94
CA ARG A 77 18.33 13.62 -7.27
C ARG A 77 19.55 12.73 -6.99
N MET A 78 19.31 11.46 -6.64
CA MET A 78 20.38 10.47 -6.43
C MET A 78 20.73 9.69 -7.70
N GLY A 79 20.06 9.95 -8.83
CA GLY A 79 20.35 9.32 -10.11
C GLY A 79 20.07 7.81 -10.19
N LEU A 80 19.32 7.23 -9.25
CA LEU A 80 19.00 5.79 -9.26
C LEU A 80 17.94 5.43 -10.30
N GLY A 81 17.33 6.42 -10.95
CA GLY A 81 16.34 6.25 -12.01
C GLY A 81 15.16 5.40 -11.55
N VAL A 82 14.76 4.42 -12.38
CA VAL A 82 13.63 3.54 -12.10
C VAL A 82 13.82 2.72 -10.82
N VAL A 83 15.05 2.33 -10.48
CA VAL A 83 15.32 1.57 -9.25
C VAL A 83 14.96 2.42 -8.02
N GLY A 84 15.32 3.71 -8.02
CA GLY A 84 14.95 4.64 -6.94
C GLY A 84 13.44 4.82 -6.77
N ILE A 85 12.69 4.82 -7.87
CA ILE A 85 11.22 4.90 -7.86
C ILE A 85 10.63 3.65 -7.19
N TRP A 86 11.15 2.47 -7.51
CA TRP A 86 10.70 1.21 -6.91
C TRP A 86 11.07 1.09 -5.42
N LEU A 87 12.24 1.55 -5.02
CA LEU A 87 12.60 1.64 -3.59
C LEU A 87 11.65 2.56 -2.82
N SER A 88 11.32 3.71 -3.40
CA SER A 88 10.34 4.65 -2.84
C SER A 88 8.95 4.02 -2.69
N MET A 89 8.57 3.16 -3.64
CA MET A 89 7.33 2.39 -3.56
C MET A 89 7.31 1.44 -2.35
N PHE A 90 8.39 0.69 -2.14
CA PHE A 90 8.45 -0.22 -0.99
C PHE A 90 8.46 0.54 0.34
N SER A 91 9.13 1.71 0.40
CA SER A 91 9.06 2.59 1.56
C SER A 91 7.64 3.11 1.82
N ASP A 92 6.89 3.52 0.79
CA ASP A 92 5.47 3.91 0.92
C ASP A 92 4.62 2.76 1.45
N TRP A 93 4.81 1.53 0.97
CA TRP A 93 4.11 0.37 1.51
C TRP A 93 4.44 0.12 2.98
N GLY A 94 5.72 0.20 3.36
CA GLY A 94 6.14 0.11 4.76
C GLY A 94 5.50 1.19 5.64
N GLY A 95 5.48 2.44 5.18
CA GLY A 95 4.84 3.56 5.89
C GLY A 95 3.33 3.36 6.07
N ARG A 96 2.63 2.90 5.04
CA ARG A 96 1.20 2.52 5.11
C ARG A 96 0.97 1.40 6.11
N THR A 97 1.76 0.34 6.04
CA THR A 97 1.68 -0.79 6.97
C THR A 97 1.81 -0.31 8.41
N LEU A 98 2.82 0.50 8.72
CA LEU A 98 3.01 1.06 10.06
C LEU A 98 1.80 1.90 10.50
N GLY A 99 1.31 2.79 9.64
CA GLY A 99 0.14 3.63 9.94
C GLY A 99 -1.14 2.84 10.18
N PHE A 100 -1.39 1.80 9.38
CA PHE A 100 -2.59 0.97 9.52
C PHE A 100 -2.51 0.03 10.71
N VAL A 101 -1.36 -0.58 11.01
CA VAL A 101 -1.19 -1.43 12.19
C VAL A 101 -1.38 -0.61 13.46
N TRP A 102 -0.76 0.57 13.55
CA TRP A 102 -0.98 1.50 14.67
C TRP A 102 -2.46 1.89 14.82
N ARG A 103 -3.15 2.13 13.71
CA ARG A 103 -4.58 2.47 13.73
C ARG A 103 -5.45 1.30 14.19
N LEU A 104 -5.11 0.08 13.75
CA LEU A 104 -5.80 -1.16 14.12
C LEU A 104 -5.68 -1.41 15.62
N GLU A 105 -4.48 -1.31 16.19
CA GLU A 105 -4.27 -1.43 17.64
C GLU A 105 -5.15 -0.42 18.39
N LYS A 106 -5.16 0.85 17.97
CA LYS A 106 -6.02 1.85 18.60
C LYS A 106 -7.51 1.52 18.55
N ASN A 107 -8.01 0.91 17.47
CA ASN A 107 -9.41 0.48 17.38
C ASN A 107 -9.72 -0.74 18.26
N LEU A 108 -8.78 -1.68 18.39
CA LEU A 108 -8.97 -2.88 19.22
C LEU A 108 -8.95 -2.56 20.73
N TRP A 109 -8.06 -1.66 21.16
CA TRP A 109 -7.82 -1.41 22.59
C TRP A 109 -8.70 -0.32 23.21
N HIS A 110 -9.19 0.66 22.43
CA HIS A 110 -9.87 1.86 22.96
C HIS A 110 -11.35 1.97 22.58
N GLY A 111 -11.99 0.82 22.34
CA GLY A 111 -13.43 0.74 22.09
C GLY A 111 -13.73 0.55 20.61
N GLY A 112 -14.15 -0.66 20.25
CA GLY A 112 -15.07 -0.82 19.14
C GLY A 112 -16.24 0.11 19.42
N LYS A 113 -16.28 1.25 18.73
CA LYS A 113 -17.46 2.11 18.79
C LYS A 113 -18.59 1.29 18.17
N GLU A 114 -19.60 1.05 18.98
CA GLU A 114 -20.90 0.53 18.56
C GLU A 114 -21.31 1.25 17.26
N PRO A 115 -21.75 0.50 16.22
CA PRO A 115 -22.08 1.09 14.94
C PRO A 115 -23.17 2.15 15.14
N ALA A 116 -22.88 3.37 14.71
CA ALA A 116 -23.73 4.54 14.93
C ALA A 116 -25.02 4.55 14.09
N ASP A 117 -25.46 3.41 13.56
CA ASP A 117 -26.64 3.28 12.70
C ASP A 117 -27.70 2.27 13.19
N GLU A 118 -27.45 1.51 14.27
CA GLU A 118 -28.44 0.55 14.79
C GLU A 118 -29.51 1.20 15.70
N GLY A 119 -29.34 2.49 16.03
CA GLY A 119 -30.27 3.27 16.86
C GLY A 119 -31.42 3.95 16.13
N ASP A 120 -31.40 4.02 14.79
CA ASP A 120 -32.37 4.78 13.99
C ASP A 120 -33.24 3.91 13.07
N VAL A 121 -33.29 2.59 13.28
CA VAL A 121 -34.29 1.74 12.63
C VAL A 121 -35.63 1.95 13.33
N ASN A 122 -36.38 2.97 12.89
CA ASN A 122 -37.75 3.20 13.36
C ASN A 122 -38.63 1.97 13.02
N PRO A 123 -39.06 1.16 14.00
CA PRO A 123 -39.90 -0.01 13.73
C PRO A 123 -41.28 0.38 13.18
N LEU A 124 -41.65 1.67 13.27
CA LEU A 124 -42.92 2.21 12.78
C LEU A 124 -42.89 2.56 11.28
N ALA A 125 -41.75 2.44 10.59
CA ALA A 125 -41.68 2.67 9.14
C ALA A 125 -42.36 1.55 8.31
N CYS A 126 -42.59 0.37 8.90
CA CYS A 126 -43.25 -0.77 8.24
C CYS A 126 -44.77 -0.86 8.51
N ASN A 127 -45.38 0.16 9.13
CA ASN A 127 -46.80 0.19 9.49
C ASN A 127 -47.51 1.45 8.97
N ASN A 128 -47.44 1.73 7.67
CA ASN A 128 -48.38 2.62 6.97
C ASN A 128 -48.49 2.21 5.51
#